data_AF-A0A2H0P036-F1
#
_entry.id   AF-A0A2H0P036-F1
#
_cell.length_a   1.000
_cell.length_b   1.000
_cell.length_c   1.000
_cell.angle_alpha   90.00
_cell.angle_beta   90.00
_cell.angle_gamma   90.00
#
_symmetry.space_group_name_H-M   'P 1'
#
loop_
_entity.id
_entity.type
_entity.pdbx_description
1 polymer ?
#
loop_
_entity_poly.entity_id
_entity_poly.type
_entity_poly.pdbx_seq_one_letter_code
_entity_poly.pdbx_strand_id
1 'polypeptide(L)' 'MTPTLKIVVGLLCALLGMGYLYRPDLIERMNAVLRDYILNDAYIALERRKWGMFFLLVSFLFLYMGWAGLGR' A
#
# COMPACT_ATOMS: atom_id res chain seq x y z
N MET A 1 -11.41 -5.51 16.87
CA MET A 1 -11.24 -5.79 15.43
C MET A 1 -11.22 -7.28 15.21
N THR A 2 -12.11 -7.80 14.38
CA THR A 2 -12.15 -9.22 14.02
C THR A 2 -10.89 -9.60 13.20
N PRO A 3 -10.35 -10.81 13.36
CA PRO A 3 -9.14 -11.26 12.66
C PRO A 3 -9.32 -11.23 11.13
N THR A 4 -10.52 -11.50 10.63
CA THR A 4 -10.88 -11.37 9.21
C THR A 4 -10.69 -9.95 8.67
N LEU A 5 -11.05 -8.93 9.44
CA LEU A 5 -10.92 -7.53 9.03
C LEU A 5 -9.44 -7.12 8.92
N LYS A 6 -8.58 -7.65 9.80
CA LYS A 6 -7.12 -7.44 9.74
C LYS A 6 -6.51 -8.07 8.47
N ILE A 7 -6.97 -9.26 8.09
CA ILE A 7 -6.53 -9.94 6.87
C ILE A 7 -6.96 -9.15 5.63
N VAL A 8 -8.21 -8.68 5.57
CA VAL A 8 -8.71 -7.87 4.45
C VAL A 8 -7.93 -6.57 4.31
N VAL A 9 -7.67 -5.86 5.41
CA VAL A 9 -6.86 -4.63 5.41
C VAL A 9 -5.41 -4.90 4.98
N GLY A 10 -4.81 -5.99 5.47
CA GLY A 10 -3.49 -6.42 5.03
C GLY A 10 -3.43 -6.71 3.53
N LEU A 11 -4.44 -7.39 2.99
CA LEU A 11 -4.52 -7.74 1.57
C LEU A 11 -4.71 -6.51 0.67
N LEU A 12 -5.51 -5.53 1.10
CA LEU A 12 -5.63 -4.24 0.41
C LEU A 12 -4.31 -3.47 0.42
N CYS A 13 -3.60 -3.43 1.55
CA CYS A 13 -2.28 -2.83 1.62
C CYS A 13 -1.25 -3.59 0.75
N ALA A 14 -1.37 -4.92 0.63
CA ALA A 14 -0.50 -5.74 -0.21
C ALA A 14 -0.67 -5.38 -1.69
N LEU A 15 -1.94 -5.26 -2.13
CA LEU A 15 -2.29 -4.87 -3.49
C LEU A 15 -1.81 -3.45 -3.81
N LEU A 16 -1.95 -2.52 -2.85
CA LEU A 16 -1.44 -1.16 -3.00
C LEU A 16 0.09 -1.14 -3.04
N GLY A 17 0.78 -1.84 -2.13
CA GLY A 17 2.24 -1.93 -2.11
C GLY A 17 2.82 -2.56 -3.38
N MET A 18 2.20 -3.63 -3.88
CA MET A 18 2.56 -4.24 -5.17
C MET A 18 2.25 -3.33 -6.35
N GLY A 19 1.10 -2.65 -6.35
CA GLY A 19 0.76 -1.63 -7.35
C GLY A 19 1.82 -0.53 -7.39
N TYR A 20 2.29 -0.08 -6.22
CA TYR A 20 3.34 0.92 -6.08
C TYR A 20 4.73 0.44 -6.52
N LEU A 21 5.01 -0.87 -6.47
CA LEU A 21 6.32 -1.43 -6.78
C LEU A 21 6.45 -1.91 -8.24
N TYR A 22 5.40 -2.51 -8.81
CA TYR A 22 5.45 -3.24 -10.08
C TYR A 22 4.89 -2.48 -11.29
N ARG A 23 3.94 -1.55 -11.10
CA ARG A 23 3.25 -0.86 -12.22
C ARG A 23 3.51 0.65 -12.16
N PRO A 24 4.66 1.13 -12.66
CA PRO A 24 4.94 2.56 -12.72
C PRO A 24 3.88 3.33 -13.53
N ASP A 25 3.31 2.75 -14.59
CA ASP A 25 2.25 3.35 -15.42
C ASP A 25 0.97 3.71 -14.65
N LEU A 26 0.52 2.83 -13.74
CA LEU A 26 -0.69 3.08 -12.95
C LEU A 26 -0.46 4.18 -11.92
N ILE A 27 0.74 4.20 -11.35
CA ILE A 27 1.15 5.27 -10.43
C ILE A 27 1.28 6.57 -11.18
N GLU A 28 1.83 6.60 -12.40
CA GLU A 28 1.95 7.83 -13.18
C GLU A 28 0.59 8.47 -13.45
N ARG A 29 -0.43 7.65 -13.77
CA ARG A 29 -1.81 8.12 -13.92
C ARG A 29 -2.42 8.59 -12.61
N MET A 30 -2.27 7.83 -11.53
CA MET A 30 -2.77 8.24 -10.21
C MET A 30 -2.06 9.49 -9.69
N ASN A 31 -0.76 9.61 -9.96
CA ASN A 31 0.07 10.74 -9.56
C ASN A 31 -0.26 11.97 -10.41
N ALA A 32 -0.60 11.83 -11.69
CA ALA A 32 -1.15 12.91 -12.50
C ALA A 32 -2.49 13.42 -11.92
N VAL A 33 -3.38 12.51 -11.50
CA VAL A 33 -4.64 12.88 -10.83
C VAL A 33 -4.39 13.55 -9.47
N LEU A 34 -3.47 13.01 -8.66
CA LEU A 34 -3.11 13.60 -7.36
C LEU A 34 -2.39 14.94 -7.49
N ARG A 35 -1.63 15.14 -8.56
CA ARG A 35 -0.96 16.40 -8.89
C ARG A 35 -1.96 17.51 -9.19
N ASP A 36 -3.06 17.16 -9.85
CA ASP A 36 -4.16 18.09 -10.13
C ASP A 36 -4.96 18.46 -8.87
N TYR A 37 -5.08 17.54 -7.90
CA TYR A 37 -5.98 17.72 -6.75
C TYR A 37 -5.32 18.12 -5.43
N ILE A 38 -4.09 17.67 -5.11
CA ILE A 38 -3.57 17.77 -3.74
C ILE A 38 -2.11 18.25 -3.63
N LEU A 39 -1.18 17.79 -4.48
CA LEU A 39 0.27 17.96 -4.21
C LEU A 39 1.07 18.41 -5.43
N ASN A 40 1.50 19.68 -5.42
CA ASN A 40 2.34 20.32 -6.42
C ASN A 40 3.85 19.96 -6.30
N ASP A 41 4.23 18.73 -5.96
CA ASP A 41 5.68 18.46 -5.79
C ASP A 41 6.13 17.08 -6.27
N ALA A 42 7.17 17.11 -7.09
CA ALA A 42 7.92 15.99 -7.69
C ALA A 42 8.50 14.99 -6.66
N TYR A 43 8.32 15.24 -5.36
CA TYR A 43 8.85 14.47 -4.25
C TYR A 43 8.24 13.05 -4.15
N ILE A 44 6.94 12.91 -4.44
CA ILE A 44 6.25 11.61 -4.38
C ILE A 44 6.77 10.66 -5.46
N ALA A 45 7.16 11.18 -6.63
CA ALA A 45 7.70 10.38 -7.72
C ALA A 45 9.09 9.82 -7.39
N LEU A 46 9.93 10.59 -6.68
CA LEU A 46 11.28 10.18 -6.27
C LEU A 46 11.23 9.12 -5.16
N GLU A 47 10.25 9.20 -4.26
CA GLU A 47 10.14 8.33 -3.08
C GLU A 47 9.12 7.19 -3.24
N ARG A 48 8.56 7.00 -4.45
CA ARG A 48 7.56 5.97 -4.78
C ARG A 48 7.92 4.56 -4.30
N ARG A 49 9.21 4.21 -4.40
CA ARG A 49 9.73 2.88 -4.08
C ARG A 49 9.78 2.63 -2.58
N LYS A 50 10.06 3.68 -1.79
CA LYS A 50 10.02 3.65 -0.32
C LYS A 50 8.58 3.52 0.17
N TRP A 51 7.64 4.26 -0.41
CA TRP A 51 6.22 4.14 -0.07
C TRP A 51 5.66 2.75 -0.42
N GLY A 52 5.99 2.21 -1.60
CA GLY A 52 5.63 0.84 -1.96
C GLY A 52 6.19 -0.20 -0.98
N MET A 53 7.47 -0.06 -0.58
CA MET A 53 8.07 -0.92 0.46
C MET A 53 7.40 -0.76 1.82
N PHE A 54 7.06 0.47 2.21
CA PHE A 54 6.36 0.74 3.47
C PHE A 54 4.98 0.07 3.49
N PHE A 55 4.18 0.23 2.44
CA PHE A 55 2.87 -0.42 2.32
C PHE A 55 2.98 -1.96 2.31
N LEU A 56 4.01 -2.51 1.65
CA LEU A 56 4.29 -3.95 1.69
C LEU A 56 4.62 -4.44 3.10
N LEU A 57 5.48 -3.73 3.83
CA LEU A 57 5.83 -4.08 5.22
C LEU A 57 4.61 -4.02 6.14
N VAL A 58 3.80 -2.96 6.02
CA VAL A 58 2.55 -2.82 6.78
C VAL A 58 1.58 -3.96 6.45
N SER A 59 1.45 -4.31 5.17
CA SER A 59 0.66 -5.46 4.72
C SER A 59 1.10 -6.76 5.40
N PHE A 60 2.39 -7.09 5.37
CA PHE A 60 2.91 -8.29 6.02
C PHE A 60 2.61 -8.31 7.52
N LEU A 61 2.73 -7.17 8.20
CA LEU A 61 2.45 -7.03 9.62
C LEU A 61 0.97 -7.29 9.93
N PHE A 62 0.05 -6.72 9.14
CA PHE A 62 -1.39 -6.95 9.28
C PHE A 62 -1.80 -8.39 8.94
N LEU A 63 -1.23 -8.98 7.89
CA LEU A 63 -1.48 -10.38 7.53
C LEU A 63 -0.99 -11.34 8.62
N TYR A 64 0.21 -11.10 9.16
CA TYR A 64 0.75 -11.90 10.27
C TYR A 64 -0.12 -11.79 11.54
N MET A 65 -0.52 -10.58 11.92
CA MET A 65 -1.41 -10.37 13.07
C MET A 65 -2.80 -10.99 12.85
N GLY A 66 -3.32 -10.94 11.62
CA GLY A 66 -4.57 -11.58 11.25
C GLY A 66 -4.50 -13.10 11.36
N TRP A 67 -3.44 -13.70 10.79
CA TRP A 67 -3.19 -15.13 10.86
C TRP A 67 -2.97 -15.64 12.29
N ALA A 68 -2.13 -14.97 13.06
CA ALA A 68 -1.87 -15.31 14.47
C ALA A 68 -3.10 -15.13 15.38
N GLY A 69 -4.06 -14.30 14.97
CA GLY A 69 -5.34 -14.13 15.65
C GLY A 69 -6.41 -15.16 15.25
N LEU A 70 -6.20 -15.91 14.17
CA LEU A 70 -7.13 -16.93 13.66
C LEU A 70 -6.84 -18.31 14.26
N GLY A 71 -5.61 -18.54 14.73
CA GLY A 71 -5.18 -19.76 15.43
C GLY A 71 -5.37 -19.72 16.95
N ARG A 72 -6.04 -18.70 17.49
CA ARG A 72 -6.48 -18.60 18.89
C ARG A 72 -7.99 -18.69 18.94
#